data_AF-A0A2H6FEG4-F1
#
_entry.id   AF-A0A2H6FEG4-F1
#
_cell.length_a   1.000
_cell.length_b   1.000
_cell.length_c   1.000
_cell.angle_alpha   90.00
_cell.angle_beta   90.00
_cell.angle_gamma   90.00
#
_symmetry.space_group_name_H-M   'P 1'
#
loop_
_entity.id
_entity.type
_entity.pdbx_description
1 polymer ?
#
loop_
_entity_poly.entity_id
_entity_poly.type
_entity_poly.pdbx_seq_one_letter_code
_entity_poly.pdbx_strand_id
1 'polypeptide(L)'
;MAVFWLAGAVVLIIIGISVIRKSFEYQDFHFDSTYLRKKRLSFVAGFSLSMTNPMMVLWWLLGKRIIEDLGLIAVFTPGVALSFLIIGGLGLSSYLGAVAFFLFWINRFISPRMLMRVSLASGVLLLFLAVYFLVSSLVTLL
;
A
#
# COMPACT_ATOMS: atom_id res chain seq x y z
N MET A 1 0.98 23.81 6.21
CA MET A 1 0.20 22.77 5.50
C MET A 1 0.52 22.70 4.02
N ALA A 2 0.62 23.81 3.28
CA ALA A 2 0.94 23.81 1.84
C ALA A 2 2.22 23.03 1.43
N VAL A 3 3.30 23.14 2.22
CA VAL A 3 4.57 22.43 1.98
C VAL A 3 4.38 20.90 2.01
N PHE A 4 3.51 20.40 2.89
CA PHE A 4 3.20 18.97 2.98
C PHE A 4 2.47 18.48 1.73
N TRP A 5 1.48 19.25 1.26
CA TRP A 5 0.77 18.96 0.00
C TRP A 5 1.71 18.95 -1.20
N LEU A 6 2.63 19.92 -1.27
CA LEU A 6 3.61 20.02 -2.35
C LEU A 6 4.60 18.85 -2.33
N ALA A 7 5.13 18.50 -1.15
CA ALA A 7 6.02 17.34 -1.00
C ALA A 7 5.31 16.04 -1.41
N GLY A 8 4.05 15.86 -0.98
CA GLY A 8 3.23 14.71 -1.37
C GLY A 8 3.02 14.63 -2.89
N ALA A 9 2.72 15.76 -3.54
CA ALA A 9 2.59 15.81 -4.99
C ALA A 9 3.89 15.38 -5.71
N VAL A 10 5.04 15.89 -5.30
CA VAL A 10 6.34 15.53 -5.90
C VAL A 10 6.61 14.03 -5.77
N VAL A 11 6.39 13.46 -4.59
CA VAL A 11 6.54 12.01 -4.36
C VAL A 11 5.62 11.21 -5.27
N LEU A 12 4.33 11.59 -5.37
CA LEU A 12 3.35 10.91 -6.22
C LEU A 12 3.70 10.99 -7.71
N ILE A 13 4.25 12.13 -8.18
CA ILE A 13 4.73 12.28 -9.56
C ILE A 13 5.88 11.32 -9.83
N ILE A 14 6.90 11.31 -8.96
CA ILE A 14 8.08 10.44 -9.13
C ILE A 14 7.66 8.98 -9.18
N ILE A 15 6.81 8.54 -8.25
CA ILE A 15 6.33 7.16 -8.19
C ILE A 15 5.46 6.85 -9.41
N GLY A 16 4.50 7.73 -9.75
CA GLY A 16 3.60 7.54 -10.89
C GLY A 16 4.35 7.38 -12.21
N ILE A 17 5.31 8.28 -12.50
CA ILE A 17 6.16 8.17 -13.69
C ILE A 17 7.00 6.89 -13.67
N SER A 18 7.59 6.55 -12.53
CA SER A 18 8.41 5.34 -12.40
C SER A 18 7.60 4.06 -12.65
N VAL A 19 6.36 4.00 -12.15
CA VAL A 19 5.44 2.88 -12.37
C VAL A 19 5.07 2.77 -13.85
N ILE A 20 4.73 3.89 -14.50
CA ILE A 20 4.39 3.89 -15.93
C ILE A 20 5.58 3.42 -16.78
N ARG A 21 6.78 3.97 -16.54
CA ARG A 21 8.00 3.58 -17.26
C ARG A 21 8.28 2.09 -17.14
N LYS A 22 8.27 1.56 -15.91
CA LYS A 22 8.48 0.13 -15.67
C LYS A 22 7.38 -0.76 -16.25
N SER A 23 6.15 -0.24 -16.36
CA SER A 23 5.03 -0.97 -16.97
C SER A 23 5.29 -1.25 -18.45
N PHE A 24 5.92 -0.32 -19.16
CA PHE A 24 6.28 -0.50 -20.57
C PHE A 24 7.54 -1.37 -20.74
N GLU A 25 8.52 -1.25 -19.86
CA GLU A 25 9.74 -2.07 -19.87
C GLU A 25 9.47 -3.57 -19.63
N TYR A 26 8.34 -3.89 -18.98
CA TYR A 26 7.86 -5.26 -18.78
C TYR A 26 7.50 -6.00 -20.09
N GLN A 27 7.41 -5.32 -21.24
CA GLN A 27 7.19 -5.95 -22.55
C GLN A 27 8.41 -6.73 -23.08
N ASP A 28 9.63 -6.34 -22.70
CA ASP A 28 10.86 -6.89 -23.28
C ASP A 28 11.50 -8.01 -22.46
N PHE A 29 10.98 -8.28 -21.25
CA PHE A 29 11.46 -9.37 -20.41
C PHE A 29 10.89 -10.72 -20.88
N HIS A 30 11.68 -11.44 -21.68
CA HIS A 30 11.58 -12.89 -21.75
C HIS A 30 11.64 -13.46 -20.32
N PHE A 31 10.59 -14.18 -19.91
CA PHE A 31 10.53 -14.84 -18.60
C PHE A 31 11.57 -15.97 -18.53
N ASP A 32 12.81 -15.62 -18.21
CA ASP A 32 13.77 -16.62 -17.74
C ASP A 32 13.34 -17.05 -16.33
N SER A 33 12.62 -18.17 -16.31
CA SER A 33 12.03 -18.82 -15.14
C SER A 33 13.01 -19.13 -14.00
N THR A 34 14.31 -18.93 -14.24
CA THR A 34 15.45 -19.19 -13.35
C THR A 34 15.65 -18.12 -12.27
N TYR A 35 15.18 -16.88 -12.47
CA TYR A 35 15.34 -15.81 -11.46
C TYR A 35 14.27 -15.88 -10.33
N LEU A 36 13.18 -16.63 -10.53
CA LEU A 36 12.10 -16.82 -9.54
C LEU A 36 12.31 -18.03 -8.60
N ARG A 37 13.54 -18.53 -8.46
CA ARG A 37 13.83 -19.78 -7.73
C ARG A 37 13.65 -19.70 -6.21
N LYS A 38 13.35 -18.52 -5.63
CA LYS A 38 13.00 -18.38 -4.21
C LYS A 38 11.59 -17.80 -4.01
N LYS A 39 10.57 -18.48 -4.57
CA LYS A 39 9.14 -18.17 -4.36
C LYS A 39 8.76 -17.88 -2.89
N ARG A 40 9.37 -18.58 -1.93
CA ARG A 40 9.12 -18.36 -0.49
C ARG A 40 9.65 -17.00 0.01
N LEU A 41 10.81 -16.55 -0.47
CA LEU A 41 11.34 -15.23 -0.09
C LEU A 41 10.56 -14.08 -0.72
N SER A 42 10.06 -14.24 -1.95
CA SER A 42 9.21 -13.23 -2.58
C SER A 42 7.89 -13.03 -1.81
N PHE A 43 7.32 -14.11 -1.26
CA PHE A 43 6.14 -14.04 -0.42
C PHE A 43 6.43 -13.33 0.90
N VAL A 44 7.50 -13.72 1.61
CA VAL A 44 7.90 -13.09 2.88
C VAL A 44 8.26 -11.61 2.68
N ALA A 45 9.03 -11.29 1.63
CA ALA A 45 9.38 -9.91 1.32
C ALA A 45 8.15 -9.05 1.00
N GLY A 46 7.21 -9.57 0.20
CA GLY A 46 5.95 -8.89 -0.11
C GLY A 46 5.06 -8.71 1.13
N PHE A 47 4.99 -9.71 2.00
CA PHE A 47 4.26 -9.64 3.26
C PHE A 47 4.88 -8.62 4.22
N SER A 48 6.20 -8.64 4.43
CA SER A 48 6.90 -7.67 5.27
C SER A 48 6.78 -6.23 4.73
N LEU A 49 6.92 -6.02 3.42
CA LEU A 49 6.72 -4.70 2.80
C LEU A 49 5.29 -4.19 2.98
N SER A 50 4.29 -5.08 2.87
CA SER A 50 2.89 -4.71 3.08
C SER A 50 2.60 -4.40 4.55
N MET A 51 3.20 -5.17 5.47
CA MET A 51 3.03 -5.01 6.92
C MET A 51 3.67 -3.71 7.44
N THR A 52 4.76 -3.27 6.83
CA THR A 52 5.52 -2.08 7.24
C THR A 52 5.15 -0.84 6.43
N ASN A 53 4.16 -0.92 5.53
CA ASN A 53 3.75 0.22 4.72
C ASN A 53 3.17 1.32 5.64
N PRO A 54 3.51 2.61 5.45
CA PRO A 54 2.95 3.73 6.22
C PRO A 54 1.42 3.74 6.31
N MET A 55 0.71 3.22 5.30
CA MET A 55 -0.74 3.07 5.38
C MET A 55 -1.20 2.13 6.50
N MET A 56 -0.42 1.10 6.83
CA MET A 56 -0.73 0.19 7.93
C MET A 56 -0.51 0.83 9.30
N VAL A 57 0.49 1.69 9.43
CA VAL A 57 0.71 2.52 10.63
C VAL A 57 -0.45 3.49 10.84
N LEU A 58 -0.98 4.08 9.77
CA LEU A 58 -2.19 4.91 9.84
C LEU A 58 -3.41 4.13 10.32
N TRP A 59 -3.54 2.86 9.92
CA TRP A 59 -4.61 1.99 10.42
C TRP A 59 -4.52 1.82 11.95
N TRP A 60 -3.34 1.61 12.51
CA TRP A 60 -3.19 1.51 13.96
C TRP A 60 -3.69 2.74 14.71
N LEU A 61 -3.41 3.94 14.18
CA LEU A 61 -3.86 5.21 14.75
C LEU A 61 -5.38 5.42 14.60
N LEU A 62 -5.92 5.09 13.43
CA LEU A 62 -7.36 5.16 13.16
C LEU A 62 -8.16 4.18 14.01
N GLY A 63 -7.70 2.93 14.12
CA GLY A 63 -8.36 1.88 14.90
C GLY A 63 -8.49 2.26 16.37
N LYS A 64 -7.43 2.82 16.97
CA LYS A 64 -7.50 3.37 18.33
C LYS A 64 -8.59 4.43 18.45
N ARG A 65 -8.60 5.40 17.52
CA ARG A 65 -9.53 6.52 17.55
C ARG A 65 -10.98 6.08 17.34
N ILE A 66 -11.23 5.14 16.44
CA ILE A 66 -12.57 4.56 16.21
C ILE A 66 -13.10 3.90 17.49
N ILE A 67 -12.26 3.15 18.21
CA ILE A 67 -12.66 2.48 19.45
C ILE A 67 -12.97 3.50 20.56
N GLU A 68 -12.19 4.58 20.65
CA GLU A 68 -12.44 5.70 21.57
C GLU A 68 -13.74 6.42 21.21
N ASP A 69 -13.94 6.75 19.93
CA ASP A 69 -15.13 7.47 19.42
C ASP A 69 -16.41 6.64 19.57
N LEU A 70 -16.34 5.31 19.47
CA LEU A 70 -17.46 4.40 19.71
C LEU A 70 -17.76 4.19 21.19
N GLY A 71 -16.96 4.76 22.10
CA GLY A 71 -17.13 4.59 23.55
C GLY A 71 -16.89 3.16 24.03
N LEU A 72 -16.32 2.29 23.20
CA LEU A 72 -16.04 0.89 23.52
C LEU A 72 -14.97 0.77 24.61
N ILE A 73 -14.04 1.73 24.68
CA ILE A 73 -12.96 1.77 25.66
C ILE A 73 -12.74 3.22 26.11
N ALA A 74 -13.10 3.53 27.35
CA ALA A 74 -12.93 4.88 27.93
C ALA A 74 -11.49 5.15 28.42
N VAL A 75 -10.75 4.10 28.80
CA VAL A 75 -9.37 4.21 29.29
C VAL A 75 -8.52 3.07 28.73
N PHE A 76 -7.49 3.42 27.96
CA PHE A 76 -6.46 2.47 27.54
C PHE A 76 -5.50 2.18 28.70
N THR A 77 -5.86 1.21 29.53
CA THR A 77 -4.92 0.65 30.51
C THR A 77 -3.84 -0.18 29.78
N PRO A 78 -2.68 -0.44 30.40
CA PRO A 78 -1.61 -1.20 29.75
C PRO A 78 -2.07 -2.58 29.25
N GLY A 79 -2.96 -3.26 29.99
CA GLY A 79 -3.52 -4.55 29.58
C GLY A 79 -4.38 -4.44 28.32
N VAL A 80 -5.25 -3.43 28.25
CA VAL A 80 -6.11 -3.18 27.08
C VAL A 80 -5.28 -2.80 25.85
N ALA A 81 -4.24 -1.98 26.04
CA ALA A 81 -3.31 -1.65 24.95
C ALA A 81 -2.60 -2.89 24.41
N LEU A 82 -2.19 -3.82 25.29
CA LEU A 82 -1.54 -5.06 24.90
C LEU A 82 -2.50 -5.99 24.13
N SER A 83 -3.73 -6.14 24.61
CA SER A 83 -4.77 -6.89 23.91
C SER A 83 -5.11 -6.27 22.55
N PHE A 84 -5.21 -4.93 22.47
CA PHE A 84 -5.43 -4.21 21.22
C PHE A 84 -4.29 -4.45 20.22
N LEU A 85 -3.04 -4.42 20.66
CA LEU A 85 -1.88 -4.72 19.81
C LEU A 85 -1.84 -6.18 19.34
N ILE A 86 -2.15 -7.13 20.22
CA ILE A 86 -2.16 -8.55 19.85
C ILE A 86 -3.29 -8.84 18.87
N ILE A 87 -4.53 -8.45 19.21
CA ILE A 87 -5.72 -8.74 18.41
C ILE A 87 -5.70 -7.95 17.10
N GLY A 88 -5.36 -6.66 17.16
CA GLY A 88 -5.21 -5.82 15.97
C GLY A 88 -4.11 -6.33 15.04
N GLY A 89 -2.99 -6.80 15.62
CA GLY A 89 -1.86 -7.32 14.86
C GLY A 89 -2.19 -8.65 14.20
N LEU A 90 -2.89 -9.54 14.92
CA LEU A 90 -3.39 -10.80 14.38
C LEU A 90 -4.47 -10.58 13.30
N GLY A 91 -5.37 -9.62 13.51
CA GLY A 91 -6.39 -9.23 12.53
C GLY A 91 -5.77 -8.69 11.23
N LEU A 92 -4.80 -7.78 11.34
CA LEU A 92 -4.08 -7.24 10.19
C LEU A 92 -3.23 -8.31 9.49
N SER A 93 -2.54 -9.15 10.26
CA SER A 93 -1.72 -10.24 9.70
C SER A 93 -2.58 -11.28 8.99
N SER A 94 -3.76 -11.61 9.53
CA SER A 94 -4.69 -12.53 8.89
C SER A 94 -5.32 -11.94 7.63
N TYR A 95 -5.67 -10.64 7.64
CA TYR A 95 -6.11 -9.93 6.44
C TYR A 95 -5.04 -9.94 5.34
N LEU A 96 -3.81 -9.56 5.67
CA LEU A 96 -2.69 -9.58 4.71
C LEU A 96 -2.40 -10.99 4.21
N GLY A 97 -2.46 -11.99 5.10
CA GLY A 97 -2.31 -13.39 4.75
C GLY A 97 -3.39 -13.88 3.80
N ALA A 98 -4.66 -13.51 4.04
CA ALA A 98 -5.78 -13.83 3.17
C ALA A 98 -5.64 -13.17 1.79
N VAL A 99 -5.28 -11.88 1.74
CA VAL A 99 -5.03 -11.17 0.48
C VAL A 99 -3.86 -11.81 -0.28
N ALA A 100 -2.77 -12.16 0.40
CA ALA A 100 -1.62 -12.79 -0.22
C ALA A 100 -1.93 -14.21 -0.74
N PHE A 101 -2.72 -14.98 0.01
CA PHE A 101 -3.21 -16.29 -0.42
C PHE A 101 -4.14 -16.17 -1.63
N PHE A 102 -5.06 -15.20 -1.61
CA PHE A 102 -5.95 -14.92 -2.72
C PHE A 102 -5.19 -14.49 -3.97
N LEU A 103 -4.19 -13.62 -3.83
CA LEU A 103 -3.30 -13.25 -4.93
C LEU A 103 -2.53 -14.45 -5.46
N PHE A 104 -2.00 -15.31 -4.58
CA PHE A 104 -1.30 -16.54 -4.99
C PHE A 104 -2.21 -17.46 -5.80
N TRP A 105 -3.47 -17.61 -5.37
CA TRP A 105 -4.47 -18.39 -6.08
C TRP A 105 -4.84 -17.79 -7.44
N ILE A 106 -5.03 -16.47 -7.50
CA ILE A 106 -5.35 -15.74 -8.74
C ILE A 106 -4.15 -15.62 -9.68
N ASN A 107 -2.92 -15.70 -9.18
CA ASN A 107 -1.70 -15.53 -9.98
C ASN A 107 -1.67 -16.45 -11.21
N ARG A 108 -2.31 -17.63 -11.17
CA ARG A 108 -2.43 -18.51 -12.35
C ARG A 108 -3.24 -17.91 -13.51
N PHE A 109 -4.09 -16.94 -13.23
CA PHE A 109 -4.95 -16.25 -14.18
C PHE A 109 -4.41 -14.88 -14.61
N ILE A 110 -3.36 -14.40 -13.94
CA ILE A 110 -2.80 -13.08 -14.22
C ILE A 110 -1.85 -13.19 -15.41
N SER A 111 -2.32 -12.73 -16.58
CA SER A 111 -1.44 -12.59 -17.74
C SER A 111 -0.50 -11.38 -17.59
N PRO A 112 0.69 -11.39 -18.21
CA PRO A 112 1.59 -10.23 -18.23
C PRO A 112 0.90 -8.94 -18.73
N ARG A 113 -0.02 -9.06 -19.69
CA ARG A 113 -0.81 -7.95 -20.21
C ARG A 113 -1.74 -7.35 -19.16
N MET A 114 -2.30 -8.15 -18.25
CA MET A 114 -3.12 -7.65 -17.15
C MET A 114 -2.28 -6.90 -16.12
N LEU A 115 -1.10 -7.41 -15.75
CA LEU A 115 -0.18 -6.72 -14.84
C LEU A 115 0.24 -5.35 -15.39
N MET A 116 0.53 -5.28 -16.69
CA MET A 116 0.84 -4.03 -17.36
C MET A 116 -0.33 -3.04 -17.29
N ARG A 117 -1.56 -3.47 -17.63
CA ARG A 117 -2.75 -2.59 -17.58
C ARG A 117 -3.02 -2.08 -16.17
N VAL A 118 -2.93 -2.94 -15.16
CA VAL A 118 -3.13 -2.56 -13.75
C VAL A 118 -2.05 -1.60 -13.28
N SER A 119 -0.78 -1.85 -13.64
CA SER A 119 0.34 -0.99 -13.26
C SER A 119 0.24 0.38 -13.94
N LEU A 120 -0.10 0.41 -15.23
CA LEU A 120 -0.32 1.66 -15.98
C LEU A 120 -1.50 2.45 -15.42
N ALA A 121 -2.64 1.79 -15.16
CA ALA A 121 -3.80 2.42 -14.55
C ALA A 121 -3.45 3.00 -13.16
N SER A 122 -2.70 2.26 -12.35
CA SER A 122 -2.24 2.72 -11.04
C SER A 122 -1.30 3.93 -11.16
N GLY A 123 -0.35 3.90 -12.10
CA GLY A 123 0.55 5.02 -12.37
C GLY A 123 -0.19 6.28 -12.81
N VAL A 124 -1.18 6.15 -13.70
CA VAL A 124 -2.04 7.25 -14.13
C VAL A 124 -2.87 7.81 -12.96
N LEU A 125 -3.45 6.92 -12.14
CA LEU A 125 -4.19 7.33 -10.94
C LEU A 125 -3.30 8.13 -9.97
N LEU A 126 -2.06 7.70 -9.76
CA LEU A 126 -1.09 8.43 -8.92
C LEU A 126 -0.79 9.83 -9.47
N LEU A 127 -0.69 9.99 -10.79
CA LEU A 127 -0.53 11.30 -11.41
C LEU A 127 -1.75 12.19 -11.22
N PHE A 128 -2.97 11.66 -11.36
CA PHE A 128 -4.20 12.40 -11.05
C PHE A 128 -4.23 12.85 -9.58
N LEU A 129 -3.87 11.97 -8.66
CA LEU A 129 -3.78 12.31 -7.24
C LEU A 129 -2.72 13.39 -6.98
N ALA A 130 -1.59 13.34 -7.68
CA ALA A 130 -0.57 14.37 -7.57
C ALA A 130 -1.07 15.74 -8.03
N VAL A 131 -1.84 15.80 -9.13
CA VAL A 131 -2.48 17.04 -9.60
C VAL A 131 -3.42 17.59 -8.52
N TYR A 132 -4.23 16.73 -7.89
CA TYR A 132 -5.08 17.14 -6.76
C TYR A 132 -4.27 17.75 -5.60
N PHE A 133 -3.14 17.14 -5.24
CA PHE A 133 -2.25 17.66 -4.18
C PHE A 133 -1.60 19.00 -4.56
N LEU A 134 -1.21 19.17 -5.83
CA LEU A 134 -0.68 20.45 -6.34
C LEU A 134 -1.71 21.56 -6.25
N VAL A 135 -2.93 21.32 -6.71
CA VAL A 135 -4.02 22.30 -6.63
C VAL A 135 -4.32 22.66 -5.17
N SER A 136 -4.40 21.65 -4.29
CA SER A 136 -4.62 21.87 -2.86
C SER A 136 -3.50 22.69 -2.23
N SER A 137 -2.24 22.46 -2.62
CA SER A 137 -1.09 23.25 -2.16
C SER A 137 -1.20 24.71 -2.60
N LEU A 138 -1.53 24.96 -3.88
CA LEU A 138 -1.69 26.31 -4.43
C LEU A 138 -2.82 27.07 -3.74
N VAL A 139 -3.99 26.43 -3.54
CA VAL A 139 -5.13 27.03 -2.83
C VAL A 139 -4.79 27.34 -1.37
N THR A 140 -3.94 26.55 -0.73
CA THR A 140 -3.53 26.80 0.67
C THR A 140 -2.46 27.92 0.78
N LEU A 141 -1.80 28.27 -0.32
CA LEU A 141 -0.77 29.32 -0.38
C LEU A 141 -1.35 30.71 -0.72
N LEU A 142 -2.45 30.74 -1.48
CA LEU A 142 -3.22 31.94 -1.81
C LEU A 142 -4.17 32.31 -0.66
#